data_AF-A0A060S510-F1
#
_entry.id   AF-A0A060S510-F1
#
_cell.length_a   1.000
_cell.length_b   1.000
_cell.length_c   1.000
_cell.angle_alpha   90.00
_cell.angle_beta   90.00
_cell.angle_gamma   90.00
#
_symmetry.space_group_name_H-M   'P 1'
#
loop_
_entity.id
_entity.type
_entity.pdbx_description
1 polymer ?
#
loop_
_entity_poly.entity_id
_entity_poly.type
_entity_poly.pdbx_seq_one_letter_code
_entity_poly.pdbx_strand_id
1 'polypeptide(L)'
;MVISYEVVGARPTYLIQARVYTDSASGWQYEGLVFDGWSTSDSRRSSACGSPVGSAGKLFSATGWRVGWLIGPPALIDPALATSTRIVSCANTPMREWAPVALEQARERRFFETQLEEYAERRAVLVDAFEKLGMEYAWTEGSYFVLLMSVAAWFIANHIGVSCIPVSKFYCDEHMHIGANYVNFSFCKDVDMYRTAAERLQKARWFLA
;
A
#
# COMPACT_ATOMS: atom_id res chain seq x y z
N MET A 1 10.86 -18.91 -2.93
CA MET A 1 9.59 -19.15 -2.23
C MET A 1 9.90 -19.64 -0.81
N VAL A 2 10.02 -18.73 0.17
CA VAL A 2 10.35 -18.97 1.60
C VAL A 2 9.39 -18.17 2.53
N ILE A 3 8.50 -18.80 3.31
CA ILE A 3 7.75 -18.13 4.42
C ILE A 3 8.29 -18.64 5.75
N SER A 4 8.42 -17.76 6.74
CA SER A 4 8.43 -18.11 8.16
C SER A 4 7.01 -18.27 8.71
N TYR A 5 6.77 -19.38 9.39
CA TYR A 5 5.63 -19.53 10.28
C TYR A 5 6.01 -18.98 11.67
N GLU A 6 5.03 -18.44 12.40
CA GLU A 6 5.14 -18.23 13.84
C GLU A 6 3.82 -18.67 14.47
N VAL A 7 3.90 -19.40 15.58
CA VAL A 7 2.71 -19.90 16.29
C VAL A 7 2.19 -18.78 17.19
N VAL A 8 1.17 -18.07 16.72
CA VAL A 8 0.56 -16.96 17.48
C VAL A 8 -0.38 -17.50 18.56
N GLY A 9 0.17 -17.78 19.74
CA GLY A 9 -0.56 -18.16 20.95
C GLY A 9 -0.76 -19.66 21.16
N ALA A 10 -1.64 -20.03 22.09
CA ALA A 10 -1.85 -21.41 22.55
C ALA A 10 -2.67 -22.29 21.58
N ARG A 11 -2.94 -21.83 20.36
CA ARG A 11 -3.67 -22.57 19.30
C ARG A 11 -2.86 -22.51 18.00
N PRO A 12 -2.94 -23.55 17.14
CA PRO A 12 -2.28 -23.53 15.84
C PRO A 12 -2.99 -22.51 14.91
N THR A 13 -2.50 -21.27 14.93
CA THR A 13 -2.99 -20.16 14.11
C THR A 13 -1.95 -19.82 13.06
N TYR A 14 -2.33 -19.83 11.78
CA TYR A 14 -1.48 -19.40 10.68
C TYR A 14 -1.64 -17.90 10.43
N LEU A 15 -0.53 -17.16 10.45
CA LEU A 15 -0.51 -15.74 10.07
C LEU A 15 -0.19 -15.59 8.58
N ILE A 16 -1.05 -14.89 7.83
CA ILE A 16 -0.82 -14.53 6.43
C ILE A 16 -0.68 -13.00 6.35
N GLN A 17 0.55 -12.51 6.23
CA GLN A 17 0.88 -11.07 6.23
C GLN A 17 1.07 -10.50 4.81
N ALA A 18 0.07 -9.84 4.24
CA ALA A 18 0.20 -9.23 2.92
C ALA A 18 1.08 -7.96 2.90
N ARG A 19 2.42 -8.08 2.89
CA ARG A 19 3.32 -6.95 2.58
C ARG A 19 3.45 -6.83 1.06
N VAL A 20 2.54 -6.07 0.46
CA VAL A 20 2.47 -5.88 -1.01
C VAL A 20 3.33 -4.70 -1.50
N TYR A 21 4.02 -4.01 -0.58
CA TYR A 21 4.88 -2.86 -0.85
C TYR A 21 6.34 -3.10 -0.46
N THR A 22 6.68 -4.18 0.23
CA THR A 22 8.06 -4.48 0.67
C THR A 22 8.42 -5.94 0.44
N ASP A 23 9.69 -6.21 0.13
CA ASP A 23 10.30 -7.53 0.23
C ASP A 23 11.63 -7.44 1.00
N SER A 24 11.81 -8.36 1.95
CA SER A 24 13.00 -8.46 2.80
C SER A 24 13.54 -9.89 2.87
N ALA A 25 12.99 -10.82 2.09
CA ALA A 25 13.15 -12.25 2.31
C ALA A 25 14.45 -12.88 1.79
N SER A 26 15.23 -12.17 0.97
CA SER A 26 16.07 -12.80 -0.06
C SER A 26 17.53 -12.35 -0.08
N GLY A 27 17.97 -11.56 0.91
CA GLY A 27 19.24 -10.80 0.83
C GLY A 27 19.14 -9.55 -0.07
N TRP A 28 18.03 -9.42 -0.79
CA TRP A 28 17.60 -8.20 -1.46
C TRP A 28 16.58 -7.52 -0.54
N GLN A 29 17.01 -6.49 0.17
CA GLN A 29 16.12 -5.60 0.91
C GLN A 29 15.51 -4.60 -0.08
N TYR A 30 14.29 -4.87 -0.52
CA TYR A 30 13.47 -3.94 -1.30
C TYR A 30 12.44 -3.29 -0.38
N GLU A 31 12.87 -2.20 0.27
CA GLU A 31 12.00 -1.29 1.01
C GLU A 31 11.24 -0.40 0.01
N GLY A 32 10.23 -0.96 -0.66
CA GLY A 32 9.28 -0.14 -1.41
C GLY A 32 8.35 0.62 -0.47
N LEU A 33 7.97 1.85 -0.86
CA LEU A 33 7.03 2.75 -0.18
C LEU A 33 6.97 2.62 1.35
N VAL A 34 8.12 2.78 2.01
CA VAL A 34 8.24 3.04 3.44
C VAL A 34 9.18 4.23 3.58
N PHE A 35 8.73 5.28 4.26
CA PHE A 35 9.39 6.58 4.28
C PHE A 35 10.26 6.77 5.51
N ASP A 36 11.04 7.86 5.51
CA ASP A 36 11.66 8.43 6.71
C ASP A 36 12.60 7.48 7.49
N GLY A 37 13.16 6.46 6.80
CA GLY A 37 14.08 5.48 7.37
C GLY A 37 13.41 4.39 8.21
N TRP A 38 12.08 4.28 8.19
CA TRP A 38 11.37 3.20 8.86
C TRP A 38 11.70 1.85 8.22
N SER A 39 12.22 0.91 9.02
CA SER A 39 12.42 -0.46 8.55
C SER A 39 11.18 -1.31 8.83
N THR A 40 10.77 -2.12 7.85
CA THR A 40 9.63 -3.04 8.04
C THR A 40 9.84 -4.10 9.14
N SER A 41 11.06 -4.21 9.67
CA SER A 41 11.47 -5.02 10.82
C SER A 41 11.09 -4.44 12.19
N ASP A 42 10.79 -3.15 12.31
CA ASP A 42 10.47 -2.53 13.63
C ASP A 42 9.03 -2.82 14.09
N SER A 43 8.23 -3.48 13.24
CA SER A 43 7.07 -4.25 13.70
C SER A 43 7.56 -5.48 14.49
N ARG A 44 7.78 -5.30 15.80
CA ARG A 44 8.41 -6.28 16.73
C ARG A 44 7.63 -7.59 16.90
N ARG A 45 7.63 -8.46 15.89
CA ARG A 45 7.35 -9.92 15.90
C ARG A 45 7.45 -10.50 14.48
N SER A 46 8.65 -10.91 14.08
CA SER A 46 8.92 -12.07 13.22
C SER A 46 10.40 -12.06 12.81
N SER A 47 11.19 -13.03 13.27
CA SER A 47 12.59 -13.18 12.87
C SER A 47 12.75 -13.98 11.57
N ALA A 48 13.74 -13.58 10.76
CA ALA A 48 14.42 -14.38 9.74
C ALA A 48 13.73 -14.71 8.40
N CYS A 49 12.53 -14.19 8.07
CA CYS A 49 11.98 -14.34 6.71
C CYS A 49 10.97 -13.23 6.35
N GLY A 50 10.95 -12.83 5.08
CA GLY A 50 10.15 -11.71 4.58
C GLY A 50 8.71 -12.07 4.18
N SER A 51 8.11 -11.19 3.37
CA SER A 51 6.65 -11.16 3.14
C SER A 51 6.07 -12.47 2.61
N PRO A 52 5.02 -13.03 3.22
CA PRO A 52 4.34 -14.20 2.68
C PRO A 52 3.60 -13.94 1.36
N VAL A 53 3.18 -12.70 1.07
CA VAL A 53 2.46 -12.38 -0.17
C VAL A 53 2.95 -11.06 -0.75
N GLY A 54 3.44 -11.08 -1.99
CA GLY A 54 3.85 -9.88 -2.74
C GLY A 54 3.11 -9.74 -4.07
N SER A 55 3.15 -8.55 -4.68
CA SER A 55 2.67 -8.37 -6.06
C SER A 55 3.50 -7.39 -6.87
N ALA A 56 3.92 -7.83 -8.07
CA ALA A 56 4.67 -7.02 -9.03
C ALA A 56 3.88 -5.76 -9.41
N GLY A 57 2.55 -5.88 -9.54
CA GLY A 57 1.71 -4.77 -9.97
C GLY A 57 1.62 -3.60 -8.99
N LYS A 58 1.96 -3.79 -7.71
CA LYS A 58 2.12 -2.66 -6.77
C LYS A 58 3.56 -2.15 -6.72
N LEU A 59 4.53 -3.05 -6.65
CA LEU A 59 5.96 -2.71 -6.60
C LEU A 59 6.38 -1.88 -7.83
N PHE A 60 6.00 -2.28 -9.04
CA PHE A 60 6.34 -1.59 -10.28
C PHE A 60 5.27 -0.56 -10.73
N SER A 61 4.32 -0.20 -9.85
CA SER A 61 3.13 0.62 -10.18
C SER A 61 2.28 0.09 -11.36
N ALA A 62 2.53 -1.15 -11.80
CA ALA A 62 1.95 -1.77 -12.98
C ALA A 62 0.75 -2.67 -12.63
N THR A 63 -0.29 -2.11 -12.01
CA THR A 63 -1.43 -2.87 -11.43
C THR A 63 -2.16 -3.80 -12.41
N GLY A 64 -2.08 -3.51 -13.71
CA GLY A 64 -2.58 -4.33 -14.82
C GLY A 64 -1.75 -5.59 -15.15
N TRP A 65 -0.55 -5.77 -14.60
CA TRP A 65 0.28 -6.98 -14.84
C TRP A 65 -0.33 -8.25 -14.24
N ARG A 66 -1.20 -8.11 -13.22
CA ARG A 66 -1.91 -9.19 -12.51
C ARG A 66 -1.00 -10.35 -12.04
N VAL A 67 0.26 -10.06 -11.75
CA VAL A 67 1.25 -11.03 -11.22
C VAL A 67 1.59 -10.68 -9.78
N GLY A 68 1.64 -11.72 -8.97
CA GLY A 68 2.14 -11.73 -7.61
C GLY A 68 2.54 -13.13 -7.21
N TRP A 69 3.01 -13.27 -5.98
CA TRP A 69 3.58 -14.51 -5.50
C TRP A 69 3.10 -14.78 -4.07
N LEU A 70 2.69 -16.02 -3.83
CA LEU A 70 2.62 -16.59 -2.50
C LEU A 70 3.97 -17.21 -2.22
N ILE A 71 4.54 -16.79 -1.10
CA ILE A 71 5.74 -17.35 -0.54
C ILE A 71 5.30 -18.51 0.42
N GLY A 72 6.14 -19.42 0.96
CA GLY A 72 5.55 -20.53 1.75
C GLY A 72 6.42 -21.55 2.48
N PRO A 73 5.89 -22.20 3.56
CA PRO A 73 6.07 -23.62 3.84
C PRO A 73 5.08 -24.45 3.02
N PRO A 74 5.36 -25.74 2.73
CA PRO A 74 4.50 -26.61 1.90
C PRO A 74 3.03 -26.64 2.36
N ALA A 75 2.79 -26.72 3.67
CA ALA A 75 1.44 -26.75 4.25
C ALA A 75 0.53 -25.55 3.89
N LEU A 76 1.10 -24.43 3.44
CA LEU A 76 0.34 -23.28 2.89
C LEU A 76 0.41 -23.21 1.36
N ILE A 77 1.53 -23.62 0.76
CA ILE A 77 1.73 -23.62 -0.71
C ILE A 77 0.80 -24.62 -1.37
N ASP A 78 0.81 -25.86 -0.91
CA ASP A 78 0.12 -26.98 -1.57
C ASP A 78 -1.40 -26.73 -1.71
N PRO A 79 -2.14 -26.32 -0.65
CA PRO A 79 -3.55 -25.97 -0.80
C PRO A 79 -3.77 -24.70 -1.65
N ALA A 80 -2.87 -23.71 -1.59
CA ALA A 80 -2.98 -22.49 -2.41
C ALA A 80 -2.72 -22.77 -3.89
N LEU A 81 -1.78 -23.66 -4.22
CA LEU A 81 -1.48 -24.11 -5.58
C LEU A 81 -2.63 -24.97 -6.13
N ALA A 82 -3.16 -25.90 -5.33
CA ALA A 82 -4.34 -26.70 -5.67
C ALA A 82 -5.60 -25.83 -5.89
N THR A 83 -5.68 -24.67 -5.22
CA THR A 83 -6.74 -23.68 -5.42
C THR A 83 -6.49 -22.84 -6.68
N SER A 84 -5.28 -22.30 -6.84
CA SER A 84 -4.88 -21.47 -8.00
C SER A 84 -5.05 -22.20 -9.32
N THR A 85 -4.63 -23.48 -9.39
CA THR A 85 -4.78 -24.32 -10.58
C THR A 85 -6.25 -24.57 -10.97
N ARG A 86 -7.20 -24.47 -10.02
CA ARG A 86 -8.64 -24.62 -10.27
C ARG A 86 -9.35 -23.30 -10.59
N ILE A 87 -8.88 -22.17 -10.06
CA ILE A 87 -9.52 -20.85 -10.27
C ILE A 87 -8.96 -20.16 -11.52
N VAL A 88 -7.64 -20.14 -11.70
CA VAL A 88 -6.96 -19.39 -12.77
C VAL A 88 -6.07 -20.26 -13.67
N SER A 89 -5.85 -21.53 -13.32
CA SER A 89 -4.88 -22.45 -13.95
C SER A 89 -3.42 -21.99 -13.79
N CYS A 90 -3.06 -20.86 -14.39
CA CYS A 90 -1.72 -20.28 -14.34
C CYS A 90 -1.76 -18.74 -14.37
N ALA A 91 -0.67 -18.11 -13.93
CA ALA A 91 -0.46 -16.68 -14.15
C ALA A 91 -0.14 -16.41 -15.64
N ASN A 92 -0.46 -15.21 -16.12
CA ASN A 92 -0.21 -14.86 -17.52
C ASN A 92 1.30 -14.97 -17.86
N THR A 93 1.62 -15.68 -18.95
CA THR A 93 2.99 -16.04 -19.29
C THR A 93 3.93 -14.84 -19.41
N PRO A 94 3.59 -13.75 -20.12
CA PRO A 94 4.51 -12.63 -20.26
C PRO A 94 4.91 -12.03 -18.91
N MET A 95 3.96 -11.63 -18.06
CA MET A 95 4.30 -10.97 -16.80
C MET A 95 4.93 -11.93 -15.78
N ARG A 96 4.71 -13.26 -15.91
CA ARG A 96 5.39 -14.27 -15.11
C ARG A 96 6.90 -14.33 -15.41
N GLU A 97 7.29 -14.17 -16.67
CA GLU A 97 8.71 -14.12 -17.08
C GLU A 97 9.34 -12.73 -16.86
N TRP A 98 8.57 -11.65 -17.06
CA TRP A 98 9.10 -10.28 -16.90
C TRP A 98 9.22 -9.80 -15.44
N ALA A 99 8.40 -10.28 -14.51
CA ALA A 99 8.45 -9.82 -13.12
C ALA A 99 9.78 -10.15 -12.39
N PRO A 100 10.39 -11.35 -12.54
CA PRO A 100 11.73 -11.63 -12.04
C PRO A 100 12.79 -10.69 -12.63
N VAL A 101 12.81 -10.52 -13.95
CA VAL A 101 13.76 -9.63 -14.65
C VAL A 101 13.63 -8.17 -14.18
N ALA A 102 12.40 -7.71 -13.91
CA ALA A 102 12.16 -6.38 -13.35
C ALA A 102 12.70 -6.25 -11.91
N LEU A 103 12.61 -7.29 -11.09
CA LEU A 103 13.18 -7.31 -9.73
C LEU A 103 14.71 -7.32 -9.75
N GLU A 104 15.32 -8.12 -10.61
CA GLU A 104 16.78 -8.18 -10.77
C GLU A 104 17.35 -6.82 -11.20
N GLN A 105 16.72 -6.16 -12.17
CA GLN A 105 17.15 -4.86 -12.66
C GLN A 105 16.77 -3.67 -11.75
N ALA A 106 15.84 -3.85 -10.80
CA ALA A 106 15.31 -2.74 -9.99
C ALA A 106 16.42 -2.02 -9.20
N ARG A 107 17.36 -2.77 -8.62
CA ARG A 107 18.48 -2.24 -7.85
C ARG A 107 19.47 -1.46 -8.71
N GLU A 108 19.88 -2.04 -9.85
CA GLU A 108 20.83 -1.39 -10.78
C GLU A 108 20.25 -0.09 -11.37
N ARG A 109 18.93 -0.06 -11.58
CA ARG A 109 18.19 1.11 -12.09
C ARG A 109 17.76 2.09 -10.99
N ARG A 110 18.07 1.84 -9.71
CA ARG A 110 17.61 2.62 -8.54
C ARG A 110 16.09 2.86 -8.50
N PHE A 111 15.32 1.89 -8.99
CA PHE A 111 13.89 2.06 -9.28
C PHE A 111 13.06 2.33 -8.02
N PHE A 112 13.35 1.63 -6.91
CA PHE A 112 12.59 1.78 -5.67
C PHE A 112 12.99 3.06 -4.92
N GLU A 113 14.24 3.47 -5.01
CA GLU A 113 14.76 4.71 -4.44
C GLU A 113 14.14 5.92 -5.13
N THR A 114 14.15 5.98 -6.46
CA THR A 114 13.46 7.04 -7.23
C THR A 114 11.96 7.01 -6.99
N GLN A 115 11.33 5.82 -6.92
CA GLN A 115 9.92 5.72 -6.56
C GLN A 115 9.65 6.31 -5.16
N LEU A 116 10.51 6.02 -4.17
CA LEU A 116 10.34 6.55 -2.81
C LEU A 116 10.48 8.07 -2.77
N GLU A 117 11.47 8.63 -3.47
CA GLU A 117 11.69 10.07 -3.65
C GLU A 117 10.44 10.76 -4.25
N GLU A 118 9.90 10.22 -5.35
CA GLU A 118 8.68 10.76 -5.98
C GLU A 118 7.44 10.68 -5.07
N TYR A 119 7.22 9.54 -4.40
CA TYR A 119 6.07 9.38 -3.50
C TYR A 119 6.20 10.24 -2.24
N ALA A 120 7.42 10.53 -1.78
CA ALA A 120 7.66 11.50 -0.70
C ALA A 120 7.32 12.94 -1.12
N GLU A 121 7.67 13.37 -2.35
CA GLU A 121 7.23 14.67 -2.90
C GLU A 121 5.69 14.75 -2.95
N ARG A 122 5.04 13.72 -3.52
CA ARG A 122 3.57 13.66 -3.63
C ARG A 122 2.89 13.67 -2.26
N ARG A 123 3.45 12.99 -1.25
CA ARG A 123 3.01 13.03 0.16
C ARG A 123 3.12 14.45 0.72
N ALA A 124 4.27 15.10 0.53
CA ALA A 124 4.53 16.45 1.06
C ALA A 124 3.58 17.50 0.48
N VAL A 125 3.33 17.49 -0.84
CA VAL A 125 2.37 18.43 -1.50
C VAL A 125 0.95 18.28 -0.95
N LEU A 126 0.52 17.04 -0.68
CA LEU A 126 -0.82 16.77 -0.16
C LEU A 126 -0.96 17.13 1.33
N VAL A 127 0.08 16.85 2.13
CA VAL A 127 0.14 17.21 3.56
C VAL A 127 0.17 18.73 3.75
N ASP A 128 1.01 19.46 3.01
CA ASP A 128 1.05 20.93 3.02
C ASP A 128 -0.33 21.56 2.73
N ALA A 129 -1.12 20.94 1.86
CA ALA A 129 -2.48 21.37 1.59
C ALA A 129 -3.42 21.21 2.80
N PHE A 130 -3.31 20.11 3.56
CA PHE A 130 -4.10 19.87 4.77
C PHE A 130 -3.68 20.79 5.92
N GLU A 131 -2.38 21.03 6.08
CA GLU A 131 -1.85 21.97 7.09
C GLU A 131 -2.30 23.41 6.83
N LYS A 132 -2.30 23.85 5.57
CA LYS A 132 -2.84 25.17 5.16
C LYS A 132 -4.35 25.32 5.36
N LEU A 133 -5.08 24.20 5.37
CA LEU A 133 -6.50 24.17 5.74
C LEU A 133 -6.73 24.18 7.25
N GLY A 134 -5.74 23.74 8.04
CA GLY A 134 -5.86 23.54 9.48
C GLY A 134 -6.56 22.23 9.85
N MET A 135 -6.57 21.24 8.96
CA MET A 135 -7.25 19.96 9.17
C MET A 135 -6.30 18.91 9.73
N GLU A 136 -6.76 18.16 10.74
CA GLU A 136 -6.02 17.02 11.29
C GLU A 136 -5.93 15.87 10.28
N TYR A 137 -4.79 15.19 10.24
CA TYR A 137 -4.56 14.03 9.40
C TYR A 137 -3.67 13.01 10.14
N ALA A 138 -3.82 11.73 9.80
CA ALA A 138 -2.95 10.67 10.32
C ALA A 138 -1.68 10.61 9.48
N TRP A 139 -0.51 10.76 10.13
CA TRP A 139 0.79 10.56 9.49
C TRP A 139 0.91 9.14 8.93
N THR A 140 1.63 8.99 7.82
CA THR A 140 1.75 7.74 7.10
C THR A 140 3.22 7.40 6.85
N GLU A 141 3.67 6.34 7.51
CA GLU A 141 5.06 5.86 7.48
C GLU A 141 5.34 4.98 6.24
N GLY A 142 4.30 4.58 5.49
CA GLY A 142 4.45 3.81 4.26
C GLY A 142 3.15 3.65 3.47
N SER A 143 3.20 2.89 2.37
CA SER A 143 2.17 2.87 1.33
C SER A 143 2.03 4.23 0.62
N TYR A 144 0.93 4.45 -0.10
CA TYR A 144 0.62 5.72 -0.78
C TYR A 144 -0.68 6.38 -0.33
N PHE A 145 -1.08 6.16 0.93
CA PHE A 145 -2.34 6.62 1.48
C PHE A 145 -2.12 7.52 2.70
N VAL A 146 -2.88 8.61 2.78
CA VAL A 146 -2.96 9.50 3.95
C VAL A 146 -4.43 9.65 4.36
N LEU A 147 -4.71 9.63 5.66
CA LEU A 147 -6.08 9.74 6.19
C LEU A 147 -6.30 11.15 6.72
N LEU A 148 -7.22 11.90 6.12
CA LEU A 148 -7.66 13.21 6.59
C LEU A 148 -8.86 13.06 7.53
N MET A 149 -8.87 13.77 8.65
CA MET A 149 -10.03 13.85 9.54
C MET A 149 -11.15 14.64 8.83
N SER A 150 -12.13 13.94 8.27
CA SER A 150 -13.30 14.52 7.63
C SER A 150 -14.42 13.49 7.47
N VAL A 151 -15.66 13.95 7.54
CA VAL A 151 -16.85 13.17 7.15
C VAL A 151 -17.35 13.53 5.74
N ALA A 152 -16.73 14.53 5.09
CA ALA A 152 -17.29 15.22 3.93
C ALA A 152 -16.96 14.57 2.57
N ALA A 153 -16.65 13.26 2.51
CA ALA A 153 -16.16 12.58 1.31
C ALA A 153 -17.00 12.85 0.05
N TRP A 154 -18.33 12.77 0.17
CA TRP A 154 -19.26 13.04 -0.92
C TRP A 154 -19.22 14.51 -1.39
N PHE A 155 -19.08 15.46 -0.46
CA PHE A 155 -18.99 16.88 -0.79
C PHE A 155 -17.66 17.21 -1.47
N ILE A 156 -16.55 16.67 -0.97
CA ILE A 156 -15.21 16.83 -1.55
C ILE A 156 -15.21 16.30 -3.00
N ALA A 157 -15.84 15.16 -3.25
CA ALA A 157 -15.99 14.61 -4.60
C ALA A 157 -16.87 15.49 -5.52
N ASN A 158 -18.08 15.86 -5.11
CA ASN A 158 -19.07 16.48 -6.00
C ASN A 158 -18.97 18.01 -6.12
N HIS A 159 -18.50 18.71 -5.08
CA HIS A 159 -18.45 20.19 -5.06
C HIS A 159 -17.02 20.74 -5.15
N ILE A 160 -16.03 20.06 -4.57
CA ILE A 160 -14.62 20.45 -4.68
C ILE A 160 -13.95 19.82 -5.92
N GLY A 161 -14.51 18.71 -6.43
CA GLY A 161 -13.99 18.01 -7.59
C GLY A 161 -12.67 17.28 -7.29
N VAL A 162 -12.53 16.74 -6.08
CA VAL A 162 -11.39 15.90 -5.66
C VAL A 162 -11.94 14.60 -5.07
N SER A 163 -11.53 13.44 -5.58
CA SER A 163 -12.06 12.15 -5.09
C SER A 163 -11.26 11.64 -3.91
N CYS A 164 -11.96 11.15 -2.87
CA CYS A 164 -11.41 10.48 -1.70
C CYS A 164 -12.35 9.34 -1.26
N ILE A 165 -11.83 8.38 -0.49
CA ILE A 165 -12.60 7.19 -0.08
C ILE A 165 -12.90 7.28 1.43
N PRO A 166 -14.17 7.27 1.88
CA PRO A 166 -14.49 7.28 3.30
C PRO A 166 -13.98 5.99 3.98
N VAL A 167 -13.22 6.13 5.06
CA VAL A 167 -12.51 5.02 5.72
C VAL A 167 -13.47 4.02 6.37
N SER A 168 -14.67 4.46 6.73
CA SER A 168 -15.80 3.61 7.15
C SER A 168 -16.08 2.43 6.22
N LYS A 169 -15.75 2.52 4.92
CA LYS A 169 -15.92 1.42 3.95
C LYS A 169 -14.88 0.29 4.05
N PHE A 170 -13.86 0.45 4.88
CA PHE A 170 -12.90 -0.61 5.22
C PHE A 170 -13.28 -1.38 6.50
N TYR A 171 -14.39 -1.01 7.16
CA TYR A 171 -14.90 -1.65 8.38
C TYR A 171 -16.22 -2.38 8.10
N CYS A 172 -16.53 -3.40 8.91
CA CYS A 172 -17.87 -3.99 8.97
C CYS A 172 -18.83 -3.03 9.72
N ASP A 173 -20.14 -3.20 9.53
CA ASP A 173 -21.15 -2.26 10.02
C ASP A 173 -21.07 -2.00 11.54
N GLU A 174 -20.81 -3.05 12.34
CA GLU A 174 -20.63 -2.98 13.79
C GLU A 174 -19.48 -2.05 14.22
N HIS A 175 -18.37 -2.07 13.47
CA HIS A 175 -17.14 -1.32 13.76
C HIS A 175 -16.96 -0.07 12.87
N MET A 176 -17.95 0.26 12.04
CA MET A 176 -17.90 1.36 11.08
C MET A 176 -17.56 2.72 11.73
N HIS A 177 -18.00 2.90 12.97
CA HIS A 177 -17.78 4.11 13.77
C HIS A 177 -16.30 4.44 13.98
N ILE A 178 -15.40 3.45 13.99
CA ILE A 178 -13.95 3.64 14.16
C ILE A 178 -13.35 4.43 12.98
N GLY A 179 -13.81 4.15 11.76
CA GLY A 179 -13.37 4.81 10.53
C GLY A 179 -14.27 5.96 10.05
N ALA A 180 -15.32 6.32 10.79
CA ALA A 180 -16.37 7.21 10.31
C ALA A 180 -15.90 8.65 10.06
N ASN A 181 -14.94 9.13 10.86
CA ASN A 181 -14.44 10.51 10.81
C ASN A 181 -13.23 10.68 9.89
N TYR A 182 -12.85 9.67 9.09
CA TYR A 182 -11.69 9.75 8.21
C TYR A 182 -12.04 9.54 6.73
N VAL A 183 -11.35 10.28 5.87
CA VAL A 183 -11.31 10.02 4.42
C VAL A 183 -9.88 9.71 3.99
N ASN A 184 -9.74 8.71 3.12
CA ASN A 184 -8.48 8.24 2.59
C ASN A 184 -8.20 8.92 1.24
N PHE A 185 -7.05 9.59 1.14
CA PHE A 185 -6.49 10.11 -0.11
C PHE A 185 -5.29 9.28 -0.56
N SER A 186 -5.28 8.90 -1.83
CA SER A 186 -4.15 8.20 -2.46
C SER A 186 -3.23 9.16 -3.21
N PHE A 187 -1.93 9.12 -2.93
CA PHE A 187 -0.89 9.94 -3.58
C PHE A 187 -0.10 9.22 -4.69
N CYS A 188 -0.75 8.32 -5.44
CA CYS A 188 -0.18 7.51 -6.54
C CYS A 188 -0.45 8.03 -7.97
N LYS A 189 -0.39 9.36 -8.18
CA LYS A 189 -0.54 10.07 -9.46
C LYS A 189 0.57 11.09 -9.68
N ASP A 190 0.55 11.79 -10.80
CA ASP A 190 1.51 12.85 -11.10
C ASP A 190 1.39 14.01 -10.10
N VAL A 191 2.51 14.64 -9.76
CA VAL A 191 2.57 15.68 -8.72
C VAL A 191 1.68 16.89 -9.05
N ASP A 192 1.53 17.24 -10.32
CA ASP A 192 0.67 18.34 -10.77
C ASP A 192 -0.82 18.08 -10.53
N MET A 193 -1.24 16.81 -10.49
CA MET A 193 -2.59 16.43 -10.08
C MET A 193 -2.82 16.74 -8.59
N TYR A 194 -1.79 16.56 -7.75
CA TYR A 194 -1.86 16.92 -6.32
C TYR A 194 -1.77 18.43 -6.08
N ARG A 195 -0.96 19.16 -6.87
CA ARG A 195 -0.96 20.63 -6.86
C ARG A 195 -2.35 21.18 -7.22
N THR A 196 -2.96 20.64 -8.28
CA THR A 196 -4.35 20.98 -8.69
C THR A 196 -5.38 20.62 -7.61
N ALA A 197 -5.25 19.46 -6.96
CA ALA A 197 -6.14 19.06 -5.87
C ALA A 197 -6.00 19.95 -4.64
N ALA A 198 -4.76 20.31 -4.27
CA ALA A 198 -4.44 21.23 -3.18
C ALA A 198 -5.09 22.60 -3.39
N GLU A 199 -4.96 23.18 -4.59
CA GLU A 199 -5.62 24.45 -4.94
C GLU A 199 -7.16 24.38 -4.81
N ARG A 200 -7.78 23.27 -5.24
CA ARG A 200 -9.23 23.08 -5.13
C ARG A 200 -9.67 22.97 -3.67
N LEU A 201 -8.96 22.18 -2.87
CA LEU A 201 -9.23 22.04 -1.44
C LEU A 201 -9.07 23.39 -0.71
N GLN A 202 -8.00 24.14 -0.98
CA GLN A 202 -7.76 25.48 -0.39
C GLN A 202 -8.88 26.48 -0.73
N LYS A 203 -9.44 26.44 -1.94
CA LYS A 203 -10.61 27.29 -2.32
C LYS A 203 -11.89 26.94 -1.55
N ALA A 204 -11.97 25.74 -0.97
CA ALA A 204 -13.08 25.28 -0.13
C ALA A 204 -12.83 25.45 1.38
N ARG A 205 -11.77 26.14 1.80
CA ARG A 205 -11.37 26.31 3.21
C ARG A 205 -12.51 26.78 4.13
N TRP A 206 -13.34 27.70 3.66
CA TRP A 206 -14.49 28.26 4.40
C TRP A 206 -15.59 27.24 4.75
N PHE A 207 -15.54 26.03 4.18
CA PHE A 207 -16.45 24.93 4.47
C PHE A 207 -15.79 23.77 5.23
N LEU A 208 -14.45 23.65 5.12
CA LEU A 208 -13.68 22.54 5.68
C LEU A 208 -12.99 22.87 7.02
N ALA A 209 -12.93 24.15 7.39
CA ALA A 209 -12.40 24.68 8.65
C ALA A 209 -13.51 25.32 9.50
#